data_AF-I9BPU2-F1
#
_entry.id   AF-I9BPU2-F1
#
_cell.length_a   1.000
_cell.length_b   1.000
_cell.length_c   1.000
_cell.angle_alpha   90.00
_cell.angle_beta   90.00
_cell.angle_gamma   90.00
#
_symmetry.space_group_name_H-M   'P 1'
#
loop_
_entity.id
_entity.type
_entity.pdbx_description
1 polymer ?
#
loop_
_entity_poly.entity_id
_entity_poly.type
_entity_poly.pdbx_seq_one_letter_code
_entity_poly.pdbx_strand_id
1 'polypeptide(L)'
;MNKTFVGFIFLLFLVGGVVSCQRSSSPYPYSLRYADSLMEISPERTLAYLRKLDVSTYSAGDRAYFSLLFTQATDKNMLSLLPCDSLIDTALDYYVKKDGVNWAKAWLYKGRIQKKNEYD
;
A
#
# COMPACT_ATOMS: atom_id res chain seq x y z
N MET A 1 -42.63 4.59 19.22
CA MET A 1 -41.26 5.04 18.92
C MET A 1 -41.35 6.26 18.02
N ASN A 2 -40.81 7.38 18.46
CA ASN A 2 -41.16 8.69 17.92
C ASN A 2 -40.40 8.87 16.60
N LYS A 3 -41.09 9.23 15.50
CA LYS A 3 -40.46 9.38 14.17
C LYS A 3 -39.28 10.37 14.19
N THR A 4 -39.34 11.36 15.07
CA THR A 4 -38.28 12.34 15.34
C THR A 4 -37.05 11.71 16.02
N PHE A 5 -37.24 10.73 16.90
CA PHE A 5 -36.16 10.02 17.60
C PHE A 5 -35.35 9.12 16.64
N VAL A 6 -36.04 8.45 15.71
CA VAL A 6 -35.39 7.62 14.68
C VAL A 6 -34.55 8.48 13.73
N GLY A 7 -35.05 9.66 13.34
CA GLY A 7 -34.29 10.61 12.52
C GLY A 7 -33.03 11.12 13.21
N PHE A 8 -33.09 11.35 14.53
CA PHE A 8 -31.94 11.80 15.31
C PHE A 8 -30.84 10.74 15.40
N ILE A 9 -31.21 9.47 15.59
CA ILE A 9 -30.28 8.33 15.56
C ILE A 9 -29.57 8.25 14.20
N PHE A 10 -30.34 8.36 13.10
CA PHE A 10 -29.78 8.29 11.75
C PHE A 10 -28.81 9.45 11.46
N LEU A 11 -29.12 10.66 11.92
CA LEU A 11 -28.24 11.82 11.82
C LEU A 11 -26.94 11.65 12.62
N LEU A 12 -27.03 11.08 13.83
CA LEU A 12 -25.85 10.79 14.66
C LEU A 12 -24.93 9.74 14.03
N PHE A 13 -25.47 8.74 13.32
CA PHE A 13 -24.68 7.78 12.55
C PHE A 13 -23.97 8.43 11.35
N LEU A 14 -24.66 9.31 10.63
CA LEU A 14 -24.08 10.04 9.49
C LEU A 14 -22.94 10.98 9.92
N VAL A 15 -23.11 11.68 11.05
CA VAL A 15 -22.11 12.61 11.59
C VAL A 15 -20.99 11.85 12.34
N GLY A 16 -21.29 10.73 12.98
CA GLY A 16 -20.29 9.89 13.66
C GLY A 16 -19.34 9.17 12.69
N GLY A 17 -19.80 8.84 11.49
CA GLY A 17 -19.00 8.18 10.46
C GLY A 17 -17.85 9.01 9.88
N VAL A 18 -17.91 10.35 9.98
CA VAL A 18 -16.91 11.25 9.38
C VAL A 18 -15.72 11.60 10.30
N VAL A 19 -15.73 11.16 11.57
CA VAL A 19 -14.71 11.56 12.58
C VAL A 19 -13.59 10.52 12.75
N SER A 20 -13.63 9.38 12.06
CA SER A 20 -12.59 8.33 12.21
C SER A 20 -11.28 8.62 11.46
N CYS A 21 -11.09 9.83 10.91
CA CYS A 21 -9.78 10.26 10.41
C CYS A 21 -8.83 10.58 11.57
N GLN A 22 -8.47 9.59 12.37
CA GLN A 22 -7.24 9.67 13.15
C GLN A 22 -6.11 9.73 12.13
N ARG A 23 -5.58 10.94 11.91
CA ARG A 23 -4.38 11.17 11.11
C ARG A 23 -3.18 10.67 11.91
N SER A 24 -3.05 9.36 12.00
CA SER A 24 -1.84 8.71 12.48
C SER A 24 -0.71 9.15 11.56
N SER A 25 0.34 9.77 12.10
CA SER A 25 1.54 10.05 11.31
C SER A 25 2.03 8.72 10.73
N SER A 26 2.08 8.61 9.41
CA SER A 26 2.62 7.42 8.74
C SER A 26 4.03 7.15 9.26
N PRO A 27 4.36 5.89 9.62
CA PRO A 27 5.65 5.56 10.22
C PRO A 27 6.82 5.63 9.22
N TYR A 28 6.53 5.84 7.94
CA TYR A 28 7.51 5.78 6.86
C TYR A 28 8.15 7.15 6.56
N PRO A 29 9.39 7.18 6.04
CA PRO A 29 10.06 8.41 5.65
C PRO A 29 9.28 9.17 4.56
N TYR A 30 9.53 10.48 4.47
CA TYR A 30 8.84 11.35 3.52
C TYR A 30 8.95 10.86 2.08
N SER A 31 10.10 10.32 1.66
CA SER A 31 10.30 9.78 0.31
C SER A 31 9.27 8.72 -0.05
N LEU A 32 9.05 7.74 0.82
CA LEU A 32 8.07 6.66 0.58
C LEU A 32 6.63 7.15 0.67
N ARG A 33 6.35 8.07 1.59
CA ARG A 33 5.02 8.71 1.69
C ARG A 33 4.68 9.53 0.45
N TYR A 34 5.67 10.21 -0.11
CA TYR A 34 5.52 10.97 -1.35
C TYR A 34 5.24 10.04 -2.52
N ALA A 35 6.00 8.95 -2.64
CA ALA A 35 5.75 7.92 -3.66
C ALA A 35 4.33 7.32 -3.55
N ASP A 36 3.88 6.95 -2.35
CA ASP A 36 2.53 6.40 -2.14
C ASP A 36 1.44 7.42 -2.51
N SER A 37 1.64 8.70 -2.16
CA SER A 37 0.68 9.76 -2.51
C SER A 37 0.52 9.99 -4.02
N LEU A 38 1.55 9.68 -4.80
CA LEU A 38 1.52 9.76 -6.26
C LEU A 38 1.03 8.49 -6.94
N MET A 39 0.92 7.37 -6.22
CA MET A 39 0.73 6.04 -6.77
C MET A 39 -0.49 5.92 -7.68
N GLU A 40 -1.62 6.48 -7.25
CA GLU A 40 -2.88 6.43 -8.01
C GLU A 40 -2.99 7.57 -9.04
N ILE A 41 -2.23 8.65 -8.87
CA ILE A 41 -2.29 9.84 -9.73
C ILE A 41 -1.37 9.65 -10.95
N SER A 42 -0.17 9.14 -10.73
CA SER A 42 0.84 8.93 -11.76
C SER A 42 1.77 7.78 -11.37
N PRO A 43 1.39 6.53 -11.69
CA PRO A 43 2.21 5.35 -11.41
C PRO A 43 3.58 5.40 -12.10
N GLU A 44 3.65 5.97 -13.31
CA GLU A 44 4.88 6.13 -14.09
C GLU A 44 5.89 7.01 -13.35
N ARG A 45 5.46 8.20 -12.91
CA ARG A 45 6.28 9.09 -12.08
C ARG A 45 6.65 8.47 -10.74
N THR A 46 5.71 7.72 -10.15
CA THR A 46 5.97 6.99 -8.90
C THR A 46 7.11 5.98 -9.08
N LEU A 47 7.06 5.18 -10.14
CA LEU A 47 8.11 4.22 -10.45
C LEU A 47 9.45 4.90 -10.76
N ALA A 48 9.43 5.97 -11.56
CA ALA A 48 10.62 6.74 -11.89
C ALA A 48 11.27 7.39 -10.65
N TYR A 49 10.45 7.83 -9.69
CA TYR A 49 10.90 8.36 -8.41
C TYR A 49 11.50 7.26 -7.52
N LEU A 50 10.80 6.13 -7.36
CA LEU A 50 11.25 4.99 -6.55
C LEU A 50 12.59 4.42 -7.02
N ARG A 51 12.81 4.34 -8.34
CA ARG A 51 14.09 3.88 -8.93
C ARG A 51 15.31 4.74 -8.57
N LYS A 52 15.09 6.00 -8.14
CA LYS A 52 16.16 6.94 -7.79
C LYS A 52 16.46 6.98 -6.29
N LEU A 53 15.66 6.30 -5.47
CA LEU A 53 15.86 6.30 -4.04
C LEU A 53 17.06 5.44 -3.67
N ASP A 54 17.93 5.98 -2.81
CA ASP A 54 18.93 5.18 -2.12
C ASP A 54 18.27 4.50 -0.91
N VAL A 55 18.21 3.17 -0.96
CA VAL A 55 17.57 2.33 0.07
C VAL A 55 18.59 1.63 0.98
N SER A 56 19.89 1.94 0.84
CA SER A 56 20.96 1.31 1.62
C SER A 56 20.80 1.55 3.12
N THR A 57 20.31 2.73 3.50
CA THR A 57 20.12 3.17 4.89
C THR A 57 18.74 2.84 5.46
N TYR A 58 17.85 2.24 4.67
CA TYR A 58 16.48 1.98 5.09
C TYR A 58 16.42 0.98 6.23
N SER A 59 15.43 1.15 7.12
CA SER A 59 15.10 0.11 8.09
C SER A 59 14.47 -1.09 7.38
N ALA A 60 14.31 -2.21 8.09
CA ALA A 60 13.58 -3.36 7.54
C ALA A 60 12.14 -2.99 7.13
N GLY A 61 11.48 -2.09 7.88
CA GLY A 61 10.13 -1.64 7.57
C GLY A 61 10.07 -0.73 6.36
N ASP A 62 11.03 0.17 6.22
CA ASP A 62 11.10 1.05 5.05
C ASP A 62 11.43 0.27 3.78
N ARG A 63 12.31 -0.76 3.88
CA ARG A 63 12.57 -1.68 2.75
C ARG A 63 11.34 -2.49 2.37
N ALA A 64 10.58 -3.00 3.34
CA ALA A 64 9.34 -3.73 3.07
C ALA A 64 8.29 -2.85 2.39
N TYR A 65 8.12 -1.61 2.86
CA TYR A 65 7.17 -0.68 2.27
C TYR A 65 7.63 -0.20 0.89
N PHE A 66 8.93 0.11 0.72
CA PHE A 66 9.52 0.38 -0.59
C PHE A 66 9.24 -0.76 -1.57
N SER A 67 9.43 -2.01 -1.13
CA SER A 67 9.23 -3.20 -1.96
C SER A 67 7.78 -3.34 -2.44
N LEU A 68 6.81 -3.06 -1.54
CA LEU A 68 5.40 -3.00 -1.91
C LEU A 68 5.11 -1.90 -2.93
N LEU A 69 5.56 -0.67 -2.66
CA LEU A 69 5.32 0.47 -3.56
C LEU A 69 5.98 0.26 -4.93
N PHE A 70 7.21 -0.29 -4.97
CA PHE A 70 7.92 -0.57 -6.21
C PHE A 70 7.18 -1.60 -7.05
N THR A 71 6.68 -2.66 -6.41
CA THR A 71 5.92 -3.70 -7.10
C THR A 71 4.57 -3.16 -7.60
N GLN A 72 3.85 -2.41 -6.76
CA GLN A 72 2.59 -1.78 -7.13
C GLN A 72 2.76 -0.80 -8.30
N ALA A 73 3.82 0.02 -8.28
CA ALA A 73 4.10 0.94 -9.37
C ALA A 73 4.50 0.18 -10.66
N THR A 74 5.34 -0.85 -10.57
CA THR A 74 5.72 -1.70 -11.71
C THR A 74 4.49 -2.32 -12.37
N ASP A 75 3.60 -2.84 -11.54
CA ASP A 75 2.36 -3.48 -11.97
C ASP A 75 1.39 -2.51 -12.64
N LYS A 76 1.16 -1.34 -12.04
CA LYS A 76 0.31 -0.28 -12.60
C LYS A 76 0.86 0.30 -13.90
N ASN A 77 2.16 0.21 -14.13
CA ASN A 77 2.80 0.54 -15.40
C ASN A 77 2.76 -0.61 -16.42
N MET A 78 2.05 -1.72 -16.13
CA MET A 78 1.94 -2.91 -16.98
C MET A 78 3.29 -3.54 -17.34
N LEU A 79 4.29 -3.38 -16.47
CA LEU A 79 5.62 -3.98 -16.65
C LEU A 79 5.67 -5.40 -16.08
N SER A 80 6.69 -6.17 -16.47
CA SER A 80 6.90 -7.50 -15.90
C SER A 80 7.18 -7.41 -14.40
N LEU A 81 6.49 -8.23 -13.62
CA LEU A 81 6.67 -8.32 -12.17
C LEU A 81 7.73 -9.34 -11.74
N LEU A 82 8.29 -10.13 -12.66
CA LEU A 82 9.32 -11.12 -12.32
C LEU A 82 10.51 -10.52 -11.56
N PRO A 83 11.02 -9.33 -11.92
CA PRO A 83 12.10 -8.69 -11.16
C PRO A 83 11.71 -8.29 -9.72
N CYS A 84 10.41 -8.28 -9.39
CA CYS A 84 9.89 -7.89 -8.08
C CYS A 84 9.67 -9.09 -7.14
N ASP A 85 9.97 -10.33 -7.54
CA ASP A 85 9.65 -11.50 -6.73
C ASP A 85 10.31 -11.46 -5.34
N SER A 86 11.62 -11.19 -5.30
CA SER A 86 12.37 -11.03 -4.04
C SER A 86 11.95 -9.80 -3.21
N LEU A 87 11.46 -8.75 -3.87
CA LEU A 87 10.93 -7.57 -3.19
C LEU A 87 9.64 -7.92 -2.46
N ILE A 88 8.74 -8.66 -3.10
CA ILE A 88 7.49 -9.08 -2.47
C ILE A 88 7.74 -10.07 -1.33
N ASP A 89 8.72 -10.95 -1.43
CA ASP A 89 9.09 -11.82 -0.31
C ASP A 89 9.58 -11.01 0.90
N THR A 90 10.38 -9.96 0.67
CA THR A 90 10.79 -9.01 1.72
C THR A 90 9.59 -8.37 2.42
N ALA A 91 8.54 -8.00 1.67
CA ALA A 91 7.33 -7.44 2.23
C ALA A 91 6.50 -8.48 3.02
N LEU A 92 6.36 -9.70 2.49
CA LEU A 92 5.63 -10.79 3.15
C LEU A 92 6.25 -11.12 4.51
N ASP A 93 7.57 -11.27 4.57
CA ASP A 93 8.31 -11.59 5.78
C ASP A 93 8.18 -10.50 6.84
N TYR A 94 8.18 -9.23 6.41
CA TYR A 94 8.08 -8.11 7.34
C TYR A 94 6.68 -7.94 7.93
N TYR A 95 5.63 -8.10 7.12
CA TYR A 95 4.27 -7.75 7.51
C TYR A 95 3.45 -8.87 8.15
N VAL A 96 3.88 -10.14 8.07
CA VAL A 96 3.16 -11.33 8.55
C VAL A 96 2.57 -11.23 9.97
N LYS A 97 3.20 -10.46 10.87
CA LYS A 97 2.72 -10.25 12.26
C LYS A 97 2.57 -8.76 12.62
N LYS A 98 2.47 -7.87 11.64
CA LYS A 98 2.49 -6.41 11.87
C LYS A 98 1.28 -5.68 11.28
N ASP A 99 1.17 -5.67 9.95
CA ASP A 99 0.16 -4.89 9.23
C ASP A 99 -0.55 -5.81 8.24
N GLY A 100 -1.78 -6.20 8.59
CA GLY A 100 -2.57 -7.11 7.78
C GLY A 100 -2.93 -6.55 6.41
N VAL A 101 -3.05 -5.22 6.25
CA VAL A 101 -3.40 -4.61 4.96
C VAL A 101 -2.20 -4.70 4.02
N ASN A 102 -1.01 -4.32 4.50
CA ASN A 102 0.20 -4.40 3.69
C ASN A 102 0.62 -5.86 3.42
N TRP A 103 0.38 -6.78 4.36
CA TRP A 103 0.57 -8.21 4.14
C TRP A 103 -0.38 -8.77 3.07
N ALA A 104 -1.65 -8.39 3.09
CA ALA A 104 -2.62 -8.79 2.06
C ALA A 104 -2.25 -8.24 0.67
N LYS A 105 -1.78 -6.98 0.59
CA LYS A 105 -1.26 -6.41 -0.65
C LYS A 105 -0.05 -7.19 -1.18
N ALA A 106 0.88 -7.58 -0.30
CA ALA A 106 2.04 -8.39 -0.67
C ALA A 106 1.61 -9.73 -1.29
N TRP A 107 0.67 -10.43 -0.65
CA TRP A 107 0.11 -11.68 -1.19
C TRP A 107 -0.59 -11.51 -2.54
N LEU A 108 -1.34 -10.42 -2.73
CA LEU A 108 -1.95 -10.10 -4.01
C LEU A 108 -0.89 -10.02 -5.12
N TYR A 109 0.22 -9.33 -4.87
CA TYR A 109 1.30 -9.22 -5.86
C TYR A 109 2.07 -10.53 -6.04
N LYS A 110 2.29 -11.32 -4.98
CA LYS A 110 2.91 -12.65 -5.10
C LYS A 110 2.09 -13.56 -6.03
N GLY A 111 0.77 -13.59 -5.87
CA GLY A 111 -0.12 -14.35 -6.75
C GLY A 111 -0.06 -13.88 -8.21
N ARG A 112 0.06 -12.57 -8.47
CA ARG A 112 0.20 -12.03 -9.82
C ARG A 112 1.53 -12.42 -10.48
N ILE A 113 2.61 -12.45 -9.71
CA ILE A 113 3.93 -12.91 -10.18
C ILE A 113 3.86 -14.40 -10.55
N GLN A 114 3.32 -15.23 -9.66
CA GLN A 114 3.17 -16.68 -9.90
C GLN A 114 2.33 -16.98 -11.14
N LYS A 115 1.18 -16.31 -11.30
CA LYS A 115 0.36 -16.44 -12.51
C LYS A 115 1.15 -16.11 -13.77
N LYS A 116 2.04 -15.11 -13.74
CA LYS A 116 2.82 -14.72 -14.92
C LYS A 116 3.90 -15.75 -15.26
N ASN A 117 4.57 -16.30 -14.23
CA ASN A 117 5.53 -17.39 -14.39
C ASN A 117 4.94 -18.66 -15.01
N GLU A 118 3.64 -18.91 -14.85
CA GLU A 118 2.98 -20.09 -15.44
C GLU A 118 2.77 -20.00 -16.95
N TYR A 119 2.84 -18.79 -17.55
CA TYR A 119 2.61 -18.55 -18.98
C TYR A 119 3.88 -18.19 -19.77
N ASP A 120 5.04 -18.13 -19.11
CA ASP A 120 6.36 -17.89 -19.71
C ASP A 120 7.15 -19.21 -19.81
#